data_AF-A0A3B1BEI6-F1
#
_entry.id   AF-A0A3B1BEI6-F1
#
_cell.length_a   1.000
_cell.length_b   1.000
_cell.length_c   1.000
_cell.angle_alpha   90.00
_cell.angle_beta   90.00
_cell.angle_gamma   90.00
#
_symmetry.space_group_name_H-M   'P 1'
#
loop_
_entity.id
_entity.type
_entity.pdbx_description
1 polymer ?
#
loop_
_entity_poly.entity_id
_entity_poly.type
_entity_poly.pdbx_seq_one_letter_code
_entity_poly.pdbx_strand_id
1 'polypeptide(L)'
;MFRTCKYRPDYPVNGFVTIEDAREWVLSFSRWYNTEHKHSGLKFTTPVQPHTGEATAILEHRQQVYREARARHPNRWSGEIRNWELPEQVWLNPEKEQSELNQAA
;
A
#
# COMPACT_ATOMS: atom_id res chain seq x y z
N MET A 1 -8.99 0.24 3.06
CA MET A 1 -9.73 -0.97 2.63
C MET A 1 -11.15 -0.69 2.13
N PHE A 2 -12.06 -0.08 2.91
CA PHE A 2 -13.47 0.06 2.54
C PHE A 2 -13.75 0.77 1.21
N ARG A 3 -13.02 1.87 0.92
CA ARG A 3 -13.12 2.51 -0.40
C ARG A 3 -12.66 1.57 -1.51
N THR A 4 -11.51 0.91 -1.38
CA THR A 4 -11.02 -0.05 -2.40
C THR A 4 -12.02 -1.19 -2.65
N CYS A 5 -12.66 -1.69 -1.59
CA CYS A 5 -13.68 -2.73 -1.68
C CYS A 5 -14.90 -2.28 -2.51
N LYS A 6 -15.52 -1.15 -2.16
CA LYS A 6 -16.74 -0.64 -2.82
C LYS A 6 -16.53 -0.29 -4.30
N TYR A 7 -15.31 0.07 -4.68
CA TYR A 7 -14.98 0.51 -6.04
C TYR A 7 -14.34 -0.58 -6.90
N ARG A 8 -14.31 -1.83 -6.43
CA ARG A 8 -13.86 -2.98 -7.23
C ARG A 8 -14.87 -3.22 -8.37
N PRO A 9 -14.43 -3.43 -9.63
CA PRO A 9 -15.35 -3.62 -10.76
C PRO A 9 -16.41 -4.72 -10.61
N ASP A 10 -16.18 -5.74 -9.78
CA ASP A 10 -17.14 -6.83 -9.53
C ASP A 10 -17.91 -6.68 -8.22
N TYR A 11 -17.80 -5.53 -7.54
CA TYR A 11 -18.61 -5.26 -6.36
C TYR A 11 -20.09 -5.25 -6.79
N PRO A 12 -20.97 -6.02 -6.13
CA PRO A 12 -22.35 -6.13 -6.59
C PRO A 12 -23.13 -4.84 -6.30
N VAL A 13 -23.62 -4.19 -7.36
CA VAL A 13 -24.35 -2.91 -7.28
C VAL A 13 -25.64 -3.04 -6.47
N ASN A 14 -26.33 -4.17 -6.59
CA ASN A 14 -27.58 -4.46 -5.88
C ASN A 14 -27.37 -5.19 -4.54
N GLY A 15 -26.13 -5.36 -4.09
CA GLY A 15 -25.79 -6.17 -2.93
C GLY A 15 -25.78 -7.67 -3.22
N PHE A 16 -25.62 -8.46 -2.15
CA PHE A 16 -25.57 -9.92 -2.20
C PHE A 16 -26.95 -10.53 -1.95
N VAL A 17 -27.27 -11.63 -2.65
CA VAL A 17 -28.55 -12.33 -2.49
C VAL A 17 -28.58 -13.10 -1.18
N THR A 18 -27.47 -13.76 -0.84
CA THR A 18 -27.32 -14.54 0.40
C THR A 18 -26.10 -14.10 1.20
N ILE A 19 -26.03 -14.50 2.47
CA ILE A 19 -24.85 -14.27 3.31
C ILE A 19 -23.66 -15.11 2.84
N GLU A 20 -23.92 -16.27 2.22
CA GLU A 20 -22.93 -17.13 1.61
C GLU A 20 -22.23 -16.42 0.44
N ASP A 21 -23.00 -15.81 -0.48
CA ASP A 21 -22.45 -15.03 -1.60
C ASP A 21 -21.56 -13.88 -1.10
N ALA A 22 -22.01 -13.18 -0.05
CA ALA A 22 -21.27 -12.09 0.56
C ALA A 22 -19.93 -12.58 1.14
N ARG A 23 -19.93 -13.72 1.85
CA ARG A 23 -18.73 -14.31 2.44
C ARG A 23 -17.74 -14.76 1.38
N GLU A 24 -18.21 -15.40 0.32
CA GLU A 24 -17.36 -15.87 -0.78
C GLU A 24 -16.70 -14.68 -1.48
N TRP A 25 -17.46 -13.65 -1.81
CA TRP A 25 -16.94 -12.46 -2.45
C TRP A 25 -15.93 -11.72 -1.56
N VAL A 26 -16.24 -11.51 -0.28
CA VAL A 26 -15.34 -10.82 0.67
C VAL A 26 -14.05 -11.61 0.88
N LEU A 27 -14.12 -12.95 0.91
CA LEU A 27 -12.95 -13.81 1.00
C LEU A 27 -12.06 -13.65 -0.24
N SER A 28 -12.67 -13.67 -1.43
CA SER A 28 -11.97 -13.45 -2.69
C SER A 28 -11.31 -12.06 -2.72
N PHE A 29 -12.05 -11.01 -2.37
CA PHE A 29 -11.54 -9.65 -2.27
C PHE A 29 -10.36 -9.55 -1.29
N SER A 30 -10.47 -10.14 -0.10
CA SER A 30 -9.43 -10.07 0.93
C SER A 30 -8.15 -10.76 0.51
N ARG A 31 -8.25 -11.90 -0.19
CA ARG A 31 -7.08 -12.58 -0.77
C ARG A 31 -6.40 -11.65 -1.78
N TRP A 32 -7.13 -11.21 -2.80
CA TRP A 32 -6.61 -10.30 -3.81
C TRP A 32 -6.00 -9.02 -3.22
N TYR A 33 -6.67 -8.37 -2.26
CA TYR A 33 -6.21 -7.14 -1.63
C TYR A 33 -4.86 -7.31 -0.93
N ASN A 34 -4.64 -8.49 -0.34
CA ASN A 34 -3.44 -8.81 0.44
C ASN A 34 -2.29 -9.40 -0.40
N THR A 35 -2.60 -10.12 -1.48
CA THR A 35 -1.58 -10.87 -2.24
C THR A 35 -1.29 -10.29 -3.63
N GLU A 36 -2.19 -9.49 -4.20
CA GLU A 36 -2.08 -9.04 -5.60
C GLU A 36 -2.17 -7.51 -5.74
N HIS A 37 -3.08 -6.87 -4.98
CA HIS A 37 -3.28 -5.43 -5.06
C HIS A 37 -2.08 -4.67 -4.46
N LYS A 38 -1.42 -3.86 -5.29
CA LYS A 38 -0.28 -3.03 -4.89
C LYS A 38 -0.77 -1.70 -4.33
N HIS A 39 -0.36 -1.37 -3.11
CA HIS A 39 -0.83 -0.19 -2.40
C HIS A 39 0.14 0.97 -2.59
N SER A 40 -0.35 2.13 -3.04
CA SER A 40 0.49 3.32 -3.18
C SER A 40 1.14 3.75 -1.87
N GLY A 41 0.41 3.61 -0.74
CA GLY A 41 0.93 3.86 0.61
C GLY A 41 2.02 2.89 1.06
N LEU A 42 2.07 1.69 0.47
CA LEU A 42 3.13 0.70 0.67
C LEU A 42 4.12 0.71 -0.48
N LYS A 43 4.33 1.87 -1.12
CA LYS A 43 5.28 2.01 -2.23
C LYS A 43 5.04 0.99 -3.36
N PHE A 44 3.77 0.65 -3.63
CA PHE A 44 3.35 -0.37 -4.60
C PHE A 44 3.90 -1.78 -4.33
N THR A 45 4.04 -2.17 -3.08
CA THR A 45 4.07 -3.58 -2.66
C THR A 45 2.65 -4.04 -2.27
N THR A 46 2.46 -5.35 -2.17
CA THR A 46 1.25 -5.93 -1.57
C THR A 46 1.41 -5.96 -0.04
N PRO A 47 0.33 -6.08 0.74
CA PRO A 47 0.41 -6.17 2.21
C PRO A 47 1.19 -7.40 2.69
N VAL A 48 1.12 -8.52 1.96
CA VAL A 48 1.87 -9.74 2.32
C VAL A 48 3.38 -9.57 2.17
N GLN A 49 3.86 -8.79 1.19
CA GLN A 49 5.29 -8.66 0.91
C GLN A 49 6.10 -8.03 2.07
N PRO A 50 5.63 -7.01 2.80
CA PRO A 50 6.25 -6.59 4.05
C PRO A 50 6.23 -7.68 5.12
N HIS A 51 5.14 -8.42 5.26
CA HIS A 51 5.02 -9.48 6.27
C HIS A 51 5.94 -10.67 6.02
N THR A 52 6.22 -11.00 4.75
CA THR A 52 7.16 -12.07 4.39
C THR A 52 8.60 -11.58 4.24
N GLY A 53 8.86 -10.28 4.39
CA GLY A 53 10.17 -9.66 4.23
C GLY A 53 10.60 -9.45 2.76
N GLU A 54 9.79 -9.88 1.79
CA GLU A 54 10.07 -9.71 0.35
C GLU A 54 10.10 -8.25 -0.10
N ALA A 55 9.41 -7.36 0.62
CA ALA A 55 9.32 -5.95 0.27
C ALA A 55 10.70 -5.28 0.15
N THR A 56 11.65 -5.64 1.01
CA THR A 56 13.00 -5.06 1.02
C THR A 56 13.69 -5.29 -0.33
N ALA A 57 13.79 -6.55 -0.76
CA ALA A 57 14.43 -6.90 -2.03
C ALA A 57 13.73 -6.26 -3.24
N ILE A 58 12.39 -6.18 -3.22
CA ILE A 58 11.61 -5.52 -4.29
C ILE A 58 11.95 -4.03 -4.38
N LEU A 59 12.05 -3.35 -3.24
CA LEU A 59 12.27 -1.90 -3.21
C LEU A 59 13.72 -1.54 -3.52
N GLU A 60 14.68 -2.32 -3.05
CA GLU A 60 16.10 -2.20 -3.43
C GLU A 60 16.27 -2.34 -4.95
N HIS A 61 15.64 -3.36 -5.54
CA HIS A 61 15.69 -3.55 -6.99
C HIS A 61 15.07 -2.36 -7.75
N ARG A 62 13.95 -1.81 -7.27
CA ARG A 62 13.34 -0.61 -7.88
C ARG A 62 14.23 0.61 -7.79
N GLN A 63 14.89 0.84 -6.65
CA GLN A 63 15.87 1.91 -6.53
C GLN A 63 16.98 1.77 -7.56
N GLN A 64 17.50 0.54 -7.74
CA GLN A 64 18.54 0.27 -8.74
C GLN A 64 18.07 0.59 -10.16
N VAL A 65 16.91 0.09 -10.57
CA VAL A 65 16.33 0.37 -11.90
C VAL A 65 16.16 1.88 -12.12
N TYR A 66 15.69 2.61 -11.10
CA TYR A 66 15.52 4.06 -11.17
C TYR A 66 16.86 4.80 -11.32
N ARG A 67 17.89 4.39 -10.56
CA ARG A 67 19.24 4.95 -10.67
C ARG A 67 19.83 4.74 -12.06
N GLU A 68 19.71 3.54 -12.61
CA GLU A 68 20.18 3.21 -13.96
C GLU A 68 19.43 4.00 -15.04
N ALA A 69 18.11 4.10 -14.93
CA ALA A 69 17.29 4.87 -15.86
C ALA A 69 17.66 6.36 -15.84
N ARG A 70 17.90 6.94 -14.66
CA ARG A 70 18.37 8.32 -14.50
C ARG A 70 19.76 8.51 -15.09
N ALA A 71 20.70 7.62 -14.80
CA ALA A 71 22.06 7.68 -15.33
C ALA A 71 22.09 7.64 -16.88
N ARG A 72 21.20 6.84 -17.48
CA ARG A 72 21.08 6.71 -18.94
C ARG A 72 20.53 7.97 -19.62
N HIS A 73 19.57 8.64 -18.98
CA HIS A 73 18.88 9.80 -19.55
C HIS A 73 18.67 10.92 -18.52
N PRO A 74 19.74 11.59 -18.06
CA PRO A 74 19.65 12.57 -16.98
C PRO A 74 18.75 13.77 -17.33
N ASN A 75 18.68 14.17 -18.61
CA ASN A 75 17.82 15.25 -19.08
C ASN A 75 16.30 14.96 -18.97
N ARG A 76 15.90 13.71 -18.75
CA ARG A 76 14.49 13.33 -18.50
C ARG A 76 14.07 13.49 -17.03
N TRP A 77 15.01 13.83 -16.15
CA TRP A 77 14.80 13.94 -14.71
C TRP A 77 14.99 15.37 -14.25
N SER A 78 13.98 15.94 -13.61
CA SER A 78 14.06 17.27 -13.00
C SER A 78 14.71 17.26 -11.62
N GLY A 79 14.92 16.09 -11.01
CA GLY A 79 15.47 15.95 -9.67
C GLY A 79 15.90 14.53 -9.33
N GLU A 80 15.85 14.20 -8.04
CA GLU A 80 16.19 12.88 -7.52
C GLU A 80 15.17 11.80 -7.93
N ILE A 81 15.59 10.54 -7.78
CA ILE A 81 14.69 9.42 -8.03
C ILE A 81 13.55 9.38 -7.00
N ARG A 82 12.45 8.71 -7.36
CA ARG A 82 11.33 8.51 -6.45
C ARG A 82 11.80 7.81 -5.16
N ASN A 83 11.34 8.29 -4.01
CA ASN A 83 11.60 7.65 -2.72
C ASN A 83 10.83 6.30 -2.61
N TRP A 84 11.61 5.22 -2.55
CA TRP A 84 11.17 3.84 -2.40
C TRP A 84 11.37 3.25 -1.00
N GLU A 85 11.79 4.03 -0.01
CA GLU A 85 11.97 3.59 1.37
C GLU A 85 10.61 3.38 2.06
N LEU A 86 10.49 2.29 2.82
CA LEU A 86 9.35 2.07 3.72
C LEU A 86 9.66 2.67 5.09
N PRO A 87 8.65 3.22 5.80
CA PRO A 87 8.83 3.59 7.19
C PRO A 87 9.14 2.34 8.02
N GLU A 88 10.07 2.46 8.96
CA GLU A 88 10.45 1.36 9.86
C GLU A 88 9.28 0.95 10.77
N GLN A 89 8.51 1.95 11.23
CA GLN A 89 7.37 1.75 12.12
C GLN A 89 6.20 2.61 11.68
N VAL A 90 5.00 2.08 11.86
CA VAL A 90 3.73 2.76 11.58
C VAL A 90 2.72 2.41 12.66
N TRP A 91 2.01 3.41 13.16
CA TRP A 91 1.04 3.30 14.24
C TRP A 91 -0.37 3.51 13.70
N LEU A 92 -1.32 2.65 14.08
CA LEU A 92 -2.71 2.78 13.63
C LEU A 92 -3.50 3.79 14.47
N ASN A 93 -3.03 4.06 15.70
CA ASN A 93 -3.45 5.13 16.61
C ASN A 93 -2.28 5.39 17.58
N PRO A 94 -1.33 6.28 17.27
CA PRO A 94 -0.26 6.62 18.20
C PRO A 94 -0.84 7.29 19.45
N GLU A 95 -0.27 7.01 20.61
CA GLU A 95 -0.55 7.79 21.82
C GLU A 95 -0.04 9.22 21.59
N LYS A 96 -0.85 10.22 21.96
CA LYS A 96 -0.42 11.62 21.84
C LYS A 96 0.69 11.89 22.84
N GLU A 97 1.75 12.56 22.39
CA GLU A 97 2.79 13.03 23.31
C GLU A 97 2.23 14.08 24.27
N GLN A 98 2.68 14.08 25.53
CA GLN A 98 2.23 15.04 26.55
C GLN A 98 2.42 16.50 26.13
N SER A 99 3.41 16.78 25.27
CA SER A 99 3.68 18.11 24.69
C SER A 99 2.52 18.63 23.84
N GLU A 100 1.85 17.75 23.08
CA GLU A 100 0.72 18.10 22.21
C GLU A 100 -0.58 18.31 23.01
N LEU A 101 -0.73 17.59 24.14
CA LEU A 101 -1.87 17.74 25.03
C LEU A 101 -1.86 19.08 25.77
N ASN A 102 -0.67 19.56 26.17
CA ASN A 102 -0.52 20.82 26.90
C ASN A 102 -0.68 22.08 26.04
N GLN A 103 -0.62 21.96 24.71
CA GLN A 103 -0.88 23.09 23.79
C GLN A 103 -2.38 23.25 23.45
N ALA A 104 -3.20 22.25 23.78
CA ALA A 104 -4.63 22.22 23.47
C ALA A 104 -5.52 22.54 24.69
N ALA A 105 -4.93 22.88 25.84
CA ALA A 105 -5.60 23.28 27.08
C ALA A 105 -5.37 24.77 27.35
#